data_AF-A0A356P985-F1
#
_entry.id   AF-A0A356P985-F1
#
_cell.length_a   1.000
_cell.length_b   1.000
_cell.length_c   1.000
_cell.angle_alpha   90.00
_cell.angle_beta   90.00
_cell.angle_gamma   90.00
#
_symmetry.space_group_name_H-M   'P 1'
#
loop_
_entity.id
_entity.type
_entity.pdbx_description
1 polymer ?
#
loop_
_entity_poly.entity_id
_entity_poly.type
_entity_poly.pdbx_seq_one_letter_code
_entity_poly.pdbx_strand_id
1 'polypeptide(L)'
;QITQAQAIAKAEEPLRDFMFRQTREKDLELFVGLSKIERPKTYRNVPTYVLIPAFVISELKTAFQMGFAIFIPFIVIDMIVSSTLMSIGMMMLPPMMISLPFK
;
A
#
# COMPACT_ATOMS: atom_id res chain seq x y z
N GLN A 1 18.37 -28.82 -19.13
CA GLN A 1 17.54 -28.89 -17.91
C GLN A 1 18.38 -28.36 -16.75
N ILE A 2 17.80 -27.55 -15.87
CA ILE A 2 18.47 -26.97 -14.69
C ILE A 2 17.96 -27.67 -13.42
N THR A 3 18.78 -27.71 -12.37
CA THR A 3 18.35 -28.25 -11.07
C THR A 3 17.34 -27.30 -10.41
N GLN A 4 16.49 -27.82 -9.54
CA GLN A 4 15.47 -27.01 -8.84
C GLN A 4 16.08 -25.83 -8.07
N ALA A 5 17.23 -26.02 -7.42
CA ALA A 5 17.95 -24.96 -6.72
C ALA A 5 18.42 -23.85 -7.68
N GLN A 6 18.93 -24.21 -8.86
CA GLN A 6 19.34 -23.25 -9.89
C GLN A 6 18.13 -22.52 -10.49
N ALA A 7 16.99 -23.20 -10.64
CA ALA A 7 15.77 -22.59 -11.12
C ALA A 7 15.23 -21.54 -10.13
N ILE A 8 15.23 -21.85 -8.83
CA ILE A 8 14.81 -20.90 -7.77
C ILE A 8 15.73 -19.69 -7.74
N ALA A 9 17.05 -19.88 -7.77
CA ALA A 9 18.01 -18.77 -7.75
C ALA A 9 17.83 -17.82 -8.96
N LYS A 10 17.57 -18.37 -10.15
CA LYS A 10 17.28 -17.55 -11.35
C LYS A 10 15.91 -16.88 -11.31
N ALA A 11 14.92 -17.50 -10.67
CA ALA A 11 13.58 -16.92 -10.53
C ALA A 11 13.53 -15.82 -9.47
N GLU A 12 14.41 -15.86 -8.47
CA GLU A 12 14.49 -14.86 -7.41
C GLU A 12 14.99 -13.50 -7.94
N GLU A 13 15.93 -13.48 -8.89
CA GLU A 13 16.51 -12.25 -9.43
C GLU A 13 15.48 -11.27 -10.03
N PRO A 14 14.60 -11.66 -10.97
CA PRO A 14 13.59 -10.74 -11.51
C PRO A 14 12.54 -10.33 -10.46
N LEU A 15 12.22 -11.21 -9.51
CA LEU A 15 11.29 -10.90 -8.42
C LEU A 15 11.88 -9.82 -7.49
N ARG A 16 13.18 -9.92 -7.19
CA ARG A 16 13.91 -8.93 -6.41
C ARG A 16 13.99 -7.60 -7.14
N ASP A 17 14.31 -7.60 -8.42
CA ASP A 17 14.33 -6.37 -9.23
C ASP A 17 12.96 -5.69 -9.27
N PHE A 18 11.87 -6.47 -9.33
CA PHE A 18 10.51 -5.94 -9.21
C PHE A 18 10.27 -5.30 -7.82
N MET A 19 10.59 -6.00 -6.74
CA MET A 19 10.42 -5.49 -5.38
C MET A 19 11.24 -4.20 -5.15
N PHE A 20 12.47 -4.12 -5.66
CA PHE A 20 13.29 -2.91 -5.54
C PHE A 20 12.68 -1.71 -6.26
N ARG A 21 12.05 -1.90 -7.41
CA ARG A 21 11.39 -0.80 -8.15
C ARG A 21 10.18 -0.22 -7.41
N GLN A 22 9.50 -1.03 -6.61
CA GLN A 22 8.28 -0.64 -5.89
C GLN A 22 8.54 -0.26 -4.41
N THR A 23 9.68 -0.70 -3.86
CA THR A 23 10.06 -0.36 -2.49
C THR A 23 10.61 1.06 -2.43
N ARG A 24 10.03 1.90 -1.58
CA ARG A 24 10.55 3.25 -1.33
C ARG A 24 11.88 3.18 -0.59
N GLU A 25 12.82 4.03 -0.96
CA GLU A 25 14.16 4.08 -0.36
C GLU A 25 14.11 4.25 1.16
N LYS A 26 13.23 5.12 1.65
CA LYS A 26 13.04 5.37 3.10
C LYS A 26 12.59 4.13 3.87
N ASP A 27 11.71 3.33 3.27
CA ASP A 27 11.18 2.12 3.90
C ASP A 27 12.26 1.01 3.87
N LEU A 28 13.05 0.95 2.80
CA LEU A 28 14.22 0.06 2.72
C LEU A 28 15.29 0.42 3.76
N GLU A 29 15.64 1.70 3.87
CA GLU A 29 16.61 2.20 4.87
C GLU A 29 16.19 1.87 6.30
N LEU A 30 14.89 1.99 6.61
CA LEU A 30 14.33 1.61 7.91
C LEU A 30 14.64 0.15 8.22
N PHE A 31 14.31 -0.77 7.31
CA PHE A 31 14.52 -2.20 7.54
C PHE A 31 16.00 -2.61 7.53
N VAL A 32 16.84 -1.96 6.71
CA VAL A 32 18.30 -2.13 6.78
C VAL A 32 18.82 -1.70 8.15
N GLY A 33 18.40 -0.53 8.65
CA GLY A 33 18.78 -0.04 9.98
C GLY A 33 18.33 -0.96 11.12
N LEU A 34 17.14 -1.54 11.02
CA LEU A 34 16.59 -2.47 12.00
C LEU A 34 17.29 -3.84 11.98
N SER A 35 17.73 -4.29 10.81
CA SER A 35 18.37 -5.60 10.63
C SER A 35 19.79 -5.70 11.20
N LYS A 36 20.40 -4.59 11.66
CA LYS A 36 21.77 -4.51 12.21
C LYS A 36 22.85 -5.12 11.31
N ILE A 37 22.58 -5.22 10.00
CA ILE A 37 23.55 -5.67 9.00
C ILE A 37 24.51 -4.54 8.63
N GLU A 38 25.70 -4.88 8.12
CA GLU A 38 26.56 -3.89 7.47
C GLU A 38 25.79 -3.20 6.36
N ARG A 39 25.87 -1.86 6.30
CA ARG A 39 25.17 -1.07 5.29
C ARG A 39 25.55 -1.58 3.90
N PRO A 40 24.60 -2.18 3.15
CA PRO A 40 24.91 -2.71 1.84
C PRO A 40 25.30 -1.56 0.90
N LYS A 41 26.43 -1.70 0.21
CA LYS A 41 26.94 -0.69 -0.73
C LYS A 41 26.05 -0.51 -1.97
N THR A 42 25.24 -1.52 -2.26
CA THR A 42 24.37 -1.57 -3.45
C THR A 42 23.06 -2.25 -3.08
N TYR A 43 21.94 -1.82 -3.68
CA TYR A 43 20.61 -2.42 -3.50
C TYR A 43 20.62 -3.95 -3.65
N ARG A 44 21.40 -4.48 -4.58
CA ARG A 44 21.55 -5.94 -4.81
C ARG A 44 22.12 -6.73 -3.62
N ASN A 45 22.84 -6.08 -2.71
CA ASN A 45 23.43 -6.72 -1.54
C ASN A 45 22.48 -6.79 -0.35
N VAL A 46 21.28 -6.19 -0.44
CA VAL A 46 20.27 -6.30 0.61
C VAL A 46 19.76 -7.75 0.67
N PRO A 47 19.75 -8.41 1.84
CA PRO A 47 19.20 -9.75 1.93
C PRO A 47 17.69 -9.80 1.66
N THR A 48 17.21 -10.90 1.06
CA THR A 48 15.80 -11.07 0.68
C THR A 48 14.86 -11.00 1.90
N TYR A 49 15.31 -11.46 3.06
CA TYR A 49 14.55 -11.39 4.31
C TYR A 49 14.36 -9.96 4.85
N VAL A 50 15.15 -8.99 4.37
CA VAL A 50 15.00 -7.55 4.67
C VAL A 50 14.16 -6.87 3.58
N LEU A 51 14.38 -7.25 2.32
CA LEU A 51 13.67 -6.69 1.17
C LEU A 51 12.17 -6.98 1.20
N ILE A 52 11.76 -8.22 1.49
CA ILE A 52 10.34 -8.62 1.53
C ILE A 52 9.53 -7.76 2.50
N PRO A 53 9.89 -7.63 3.80
CA PRO A 53 9.11 -6.80 4.72
C PRO A 53 9.15 -5.31 4.36
N ALA A 54 10.27 -4.80 3.82
CA ALA A 54 10.35 -3.42 3.34
C ALA A 54 9.39 -3.15 2.17
N PHE A 55 9.33 -4.07 1.20
CA PHE A 55 8.40 -4.03 0.08
C PHE A 55 6.94 -4.04 0.57
N VAL A 56 6.58 -4.97 1.46
CA VAL A 56 5.21 -5.09 1.99
C VAL A 56 4.77 -3.80 2.70
N ILE A 57 5.63 -3.18 3.50
CA ILE A 57 5.31 -1.90 4.16
C ILE A 57 5.15 -0.76 3.15
N SER A 58 6.03 -0.69 2.15
CA SER A 58 5.96 0.30 1.06
C SER A 58 4.64 0.18 0.28
N GLU A 59 4.24 -1.04 -0.04
CA GLU A 59 2.98 -1.34 -0.74
C GLU A 59 1.78 -1.02 0.13
N LEU A 60 1.75 -1.42 1.41
CA LEU A 60 0.66 -1.10 2.32
C LEU A 60 0.46 0.41 2.43
N LYS A 61 1.53 1.17 2.59
CA LYS A 61 1.47 2.64 2.64
C LYS A 61 0.88 3.22 1.35
N THR A 62 1.30 2.69 0.20
CA THR A 62 0.81 3.14 -1.11
C THR A 62 -0.68 2.77 -1.29
N ALA A 63 -1.08 1.57 -0.86
CA ALA A 63 -2.48 1.12 -0.87
C ALA A 63 -3.36 2.00 0.04
N PHE A 64 -2.91 2.35 1.25
CA PHE A 64 -3.63 3.28 2.13
C PHE A 64 -3.76 4.67 1.53
N GLN A 65 -2.72 5.19 0.87
CA GLN A 65 -2.76 6.48 0.18
C GLN A 65 -3.79 6.49 -0.96
N MET A 66 -3.79 5.44 -1.80
CA MET A 66 -4.78 5.28 -2.87
C MET A 66 -6.19 5.13 -2.31
N GLY A 67 -6.36 4.28 -1.29
CA GLY A 67 -7.64 4.07 -0.61
C GLY A 67 -8.19 5.37 -0.04
N PHE A 68 -7.35 6.18 0.62
CA PHE A 68 -7.77 7.48 1.14
C PHE A 68 -8.19 8.44 0.02
N ALA A 69 -7.41 8.55 -1.05
CA ALA A 69 -7.74 9.41 -2.19
C ALA A 69 -9.07 9.03 -2.85
N ILE A 70 -9.33 7.73 -3.00
CA ILE A 70 -10.61 7.21 -3.53
C ILE A 70 -11.76 7.46 -2.55
N PHE A 71 -11.50 7.45 -1.23
CA PHE A 71 -12.52 7.59 -0.21
C PHE A 71 -12.98 9.04 0.03
N ILE A 72 -12.12 10.03 -0.21
CA ILE A 72 -12.43 11.47 -0.08
C ILE A 72 -13.74 11.88 -0.80
N PRO A 73 -13.96 11.61 -2.10
CA PRO A 73 -15.18 12.03 -2.78
C PRO A 73 -16.44 11.41 -2.17
N PHE A 74 -16.36 10.15 -1.71
CA PHE A 74 -17.50 9.49 -1.07
C PHE A 74 -17.85 10.11 0.30
N ILE A 75 -16.85 10.50 1.10
CA ILE A 75 -17.08 11.25 2.34
C ILE A 75 -17.78 12.58 2.05
N VAL A 76 -17.36 13.30 0.99
CA VAL A 76 -17.95 14.59 0.62
C VAL A 76 -19.43 14.41 0.26
N ILE A 77 -19.77 13.40 -0.53
CA ILE A 77 -21.16 13.07 -0.88
C ILE A 77 -21.98 12.77 0.38
N ASP A 78 -21.46 11.91 1.28
CA ASP A 78 -22.15 11.54 2.52
C ASP A 78 -22.41 12.76 3.43
N MET A 79 -21.43 13.67 3.53
CA MET A 79 -21.55 14.90 4.31
C MET A 79 -22.58 15.87 3.70
N ILE A 80 -22.58 16.03 2.37
CA ILE A 80 -23.54 16.89 1.66
C ILE A 80 -24.97 16.35 1.82
N VAL A 81 -25.19 15.06 1.58
CA VAL A 81 -26.50 14.41 1.70
C VAL A 81 -27.03 14.51 3.14
N SER A 82 -26.17 14.28 4.13
CA SER A 82 -26.56 14.40 5.54
C SER A 82 -26.95 15.84 5.90
N SER A 83 -26.16 16.83 5.46
CA SER A 83 -26.45 18.25 5.73
C SER A 83 -27.75 18.73 5.08
N THR A 84 -28.06 18.26 3.86
CA THR A 84 -29.31 18.60 3.16
C THR A 84 -30.51 17.91 3.77
N LEU A 85 -30.43 16.63 4.15
CA LEU A 85 -31.51 15.92 4.86
C LEU A 85 -31.86 16.56 6.22
N MET A 86 -30.83 16.93 7.00
CA MET A 86 -31.03 17.65 8.27
C MET A 86 -31.71 19.00 8.05
N SER A 87 -31.33 19.72 6.98
CA SER A 87 -31.93 21.03 6.63
C SER A 87 -33.41 20.92 6.25
N ILE A 88 -33.87 19.77 5.74
CA ILE A 88 -35.28 19.52 5.37
C ILE A 88 -36.09 18.95 6.56
N GLY A 89 -35.44 18.70 7.71
CA GLY A 89 -36.10 18.17 8.91
C GLY A 89 -36.35 16.66 8.89
N MET A 90 -35.80 15.94 7.91
CA MET A 90 -35.95 14.49 7.79
C MET A 90 -34.87 13.75 8.60
N MET A 91 -34.97 13.80 9.93
CA MET A 91 -34.01 13.14 10.85
C MET A 91 -34.12 11.60 10.86
N MET A 92 -35.21 11.04 10.36
CA MET A 92 -35.54 9.61 10.49
C MET A 92 -35.07 8.75 9.30
N LEU A 93 -34.64 9.36 8.19
CA LEU A 93 -34.14 8.62 7.04
C LEU A 93 -32.62 8.46 7.13
N PRO A 94 -32.07 7.23 7.06
CA PRO A 94 -30.63 7.00 7.16
C PRO A 94 -29.93 7.61 5.92
N PRO A 95 -29.01 8.58 6.10
CA PRO A 95 -28.37 9.30 4.99
C PRO A 95 -27.64 8.38 4.01
N MET A 96 -27.14 7.23 4.48
CA MET A 96 -26.43 6.24 3.65
C MET A 96 -27.29 5.65 2.53
N MET A 97 -28.60 5.49 2.72
CA MET A 97 -29.47 4.96 1.66
C MET A 97 -29.71 5.98 0.53
N ILE A 98 -29.70 7.27 0.89
CA ILE A 98 -29.85 8.36 -0.08
C ILE A 98 -28.53 8.64 -0.77
N SER A 99 -27.38 8.51 -0.10
CA SER A 99 -26.08 8.77 -0.72
C SER A 99 -25.61 7.67 -1.67
N LEU A 100 -26.02 6.41 -1.48
CA LEU A 100 -25.63 5.27 -2.33
C LEU A 100 -25.86 5.48 -3.85
N PRO A 101 -27.00 5.99 -4.34
CA PRO A 101 -27.20 6.30 -5.76
C PRO A 101 -26.42 7.52 -6.28
N PHE A 102 -25.87 8.37 -5.40
CA PHE A 102 -25.01 9.51 -5.78
C PHE A 102 -23.52 9.17 -5.76
N LYS A 103 -23.13 8.07 -5.11
CA LYS A 103 -21.78 7.50 -5.15
C LYS A 103 -21.56 6.73 -6.44
#